data_AF-A0A4R8PW01-F1
#
_entry.id   AF-A0A4R8PW01-F1
#
_cell.length_a   1.000
_cell.length_b   1.000
_cell.length_c   1.000
_cell.angle_alpha   90.00
_cell.angle_beta   90.00
_cell.angle_gamma   90.00
#
_symmetry.space_group_name_H-M   'P 1'
#
loop_
_entity.id
_entity.type
_entity.pdbx_description
1 polymer ?
#
loop_
_entity_poly.entity_id
_entity_poly.type
_entity_poly.pdbx_seq_one_letter_code
_entity_poly.pdbx_strand_id
1 'polypeptide(L)'
;MDFQAPELKDLELRVATKADGMFLWARLVLNYLTNNIFIRKSEVMEAVDALPQELSEFYEQILAKIISHFDQRSISRLQSIMGWIAFAKRPLRKAELRSALSFSDISDTVHIDELAPAYLFEMCMPLIEERSDTTYAFIHISVKE
;
A
#
# COMPACT_ATOMS: atom_id res chain seq x y z
N MET A 1 15.90 -1.67 -18.26
CA MET A 1 17.33 -1.99 -18.14
C MET A 1 17.58 -3.31 -18.82
N ASP A 2 18.68 -3.42 -19.55
CA ASP A 2 19.00 -4.64 -20.28
C ASP A 2 19.74 -5.62 -19.36
N PHE A 3 18.97 -6.35 -18.53
CA PHE A 3 19.50 -7.48 -17.78
C PHE A 3 19.85 -8.63 -18.74
N GLN A 4 21.03 -9.22 -18.56
CA GLN A 4 21.42 -10.46 -19.22
C GLN A 4 20.79 -11.65 -18.47
N ALA A 5 20.58 -12.77 -19.17
CA ALA A 5 20.02 -13.99 -18.58
C ALA A 5 20.67 -14.45 -17.25
N PRO A 6 22.01 -14.45 -17.07
CA PRO A 6 22.60 -14.84 -15.79
C PRO A 6 22.31 -13.84 -14.65
N GLU A 7 22.24 -12.55 -14.96
CA GLU A 7 21.95 -11.50 -13.96
C GLU A 7 20.49 -11.55 -13.51
N LEU A 8 19.57 -11.82 -14.44
CA LEU A 8 18.16 -12.01 -14.11
C LEU A 8 17.97 -13.23 -13.20
N LYS A 9 18.69 -14.32 -13.49
CA LYS A 9 18.65 -15.54 -12.68
C LYS A 9 19.21 -15.34 -11.28
N ASP A 10 20.24 -14.51 -11.12
CA ASP A 10 20.76 -14.13 -9.79
C ASP A 10 19.71 -13.32 -9.01
N LEU A 11 19.08 -12.33 -9.65
CA LEU A 11 18.01 -11.54 -9.04
C LEU A 11 16.82 -12.42 -8.61
N GLU A 12 16.35 -13.31 -9.48
CA GLU A 12 15.28 -14.27 -9.19
C GLU A 12 15.62 -15.13 -7.98
N LEU A 13 16.84 -15.69 -7.93
CA LEU A 13 17.30 -16.52 -6.83
C LEU A 13 17.34 -15.75 -5.51
N ARG A 14 17.83 -14.52 -5.52
CA ARG A 14 17.88 -13.66 -4.33
C ARG A 14 16.49 -13.35 -3.79
N VAL A 15 15.59 -12.92 -4.67
CA VAL A 15 14.20 -12.61 -4.29
C VAL A 15 13.51 -13.87 -3.76
N ALA A 16 13.65 -15.01 -4.43
CA ALA A 16 13.03 -16.27 -4.01
C ALA A 16 13.57 -16.77 -2.67
N THR A 17 14.89 -16.67 -2.45
CA THR A 17 15.54 -17.09 -1.20
C THR A 17 15.07 -16.22 -0.04
N LYS A 18 15.03 -14.90 -0.23
CA LYS A 18 14.67 -13.94 0.82
C LYS A 18 13.18 -13.92 1.10
N ALA A 19 12.34 -14.23 0.10
CA ALA A 19 10.92 -14.43 0.29
C ALA A 19 10.61 -15.59 1.24
N ASP A 20 11.48 -16.60 1.33
CA ASP A 20 11.34 -17.77 2.20
C ASP A 20 9.93 -18.40 2.15
N GLY A 21 9.42 -18.62 0.93
CA GLY A 21 8.09 -19.17 0.70
C GLY A 21 6.92 -18.17 0.80
N MET A 22 7.17 -16.91 1.19
CA MET A 22 6.17 -15.84 1.20
C MET A 22 6.00 -15.22 -0.19
N PHE A 23 5.08 -15.77 -1.00
CA PHE A 23 4.74 -15.21 -2.31
C PHE A 23 4.33 -13.73 -2.27
N LEU A 24 3.68 -13.31 -1.18
CA LEU A 24 3.32 -11.91 -0.96
C LEU A 24 4.55 -11.00 -0.90
N TRP A 25 5.59 -11.43 -0.18
CA TRP A 25 6.83 -10.67 -0.05
C TRP A 25 7.48 -10.50 -1.42
N ALA A 26 7.59 -11.58 -2.20
CA ALA A 26 8.10 -11.52 -3.56
C ALA A 26 7.30 -10.54 -4.44
N ARG A 27 5.95 -10.58 -4.36
CA ARG A 27 5.09 -9.62 -5.06
C ARG A 27 5.36 -8.17 -4.64
N LEU A 28 5.53 -7.91 -3.35
CA LEU A 28 5.82 -6.57 -2.84
C LEU A 28 7.19 -6.06 -3.30
N VAL A 29 8.21 -6.93 -3.31
CA VAL A 29 9.52 -6.59 -3.88
C VAL A 29 9.43 -6.26 -5.35
N LEU A 30 8.74 -7.08 -6.15
CA LEU A 30 8.57 -6.81 -7.58
C LEU A 30 7.82 -5.49 -7.83
N ASN A 31 6.79 -5.21 -7.03
CA ASN A 31 6.11 -3.92 -7.06
C ASN A 31 7.04 -2.76 -6.67
N TYR A 32 7.86 -2.93 -5.63
CA TYR A 32 8.85 -1.93 -5.22
C TYR A 32 9.84 -1.68 -6.36
N LEU A 33 10.39 -2.73 -6.97
CA LEU A 33 11.36 -2.60 -8.07
C LEU A 33 10.74 -1.92 -9.31
N THR A 34 9.47 -2.20 -9.61
CA THR A 34 8.76 -1.62 -10.76
C THR A 34 8.40 -0.14 -10.55
N ASN A 35 8.20 0.29 -9.30
CA ASN A 35 7.78 1.65 -8.94
C ASN A 35 8.93 2.58 -8.51
N ASN A 36 10.18 2.12 -8.57
CA ASN A 36 11.35 2.94 -8.28
C ASN A 36 12.20 3.12 -9.54
N ILE A 37 12.90 4.26 -9.59
CA ILE A 37 13.79 4.60 -10.70
C ILE A 37 15.20 4.18 -10.29
N PHE A 38 15.73 3.21 -11.03
CA PHE A 38 17.12 2.78 -10.89
C PHE A 38 17.88 3.20 -12.15
N ILE A 39 19.12 3.63 -11.96
CA ILE A 39 20.05 3.99 -13.05
C ILE A 39 20.97 2.82 -13.34
N ARG A 40 21.37 2.07 -12.29
CA ARG A 40 22.33 0.96 -12.40
C ARG A 40 21.72 -0.35 -11.96
N LYS A 41 22.17 -1.46 -12.56
CA LYS A 41 21.77 -2.81 -12.13
C LYS A 41 22.19 -3.09 -10.68
N SER A 42 23.34 -2.57 -10.25
CA SER A 42 23.79 -2.72 -8.85
C SER A 42 22.79 -2.14 -7.85
N GLU A 43 22.14 -1.01 -8.19
CA GLU A 43 21.14 -0.38 -7.32
C GLU A 43 19.91 -1.29 -7.14
N VAL A 44 19.53 -2.06 -8.17
CA VAL A 44 18.44 -3.06 -8.06
C VAL A 44 18.82 -4.16 -7.07
N MET A 45 20.04 -4.69 -7.17
CA MET A 45 20.52 -5.75 -6.30
C MET A 45 20.66 -5.25 -4.85
N GLU A 46 21.28 -4.09 -4.66
CA GLU A 46 21.42 -3.42 -3.37
C GLU A 46 20.05 -3.14 -2.74
N ALA A 47 19.06 -2.70 -3.54
CA ALA A 47 17.71 -2.49 -3.05
C ALA A 47 17.07 -3.79 -2.56
N VAL A 48 17.15 -4.89 -3.33
CA VAL A 48 16.63 -6.19 -2.87
C VAL A 48 17.33 -6.65 -1.59
N ASP A 49 18.63 -6.45 -1.49
CA ASP A 49 19.42 -6.82 -0.31
C ASP A 49 19.05 -5.96 0.91
N ALA A 50 18.69 -4.68 0.72
CA ALA A 50 18.28 -3.74 1.77
C ALA A 50 16.80 -3.87 2.19
N LEU A 51 15.93 -4.46 1.37
CA LEU A 51 14.52 -4.62 1.73
C LEU A 51 14.36 -5.54 2.95
N PRO A 52 13.45 -5.21 3.89
CA PRO A 52 13.27 -6.02 5.08
C PRO A 52 12.69 -7.39 4.74
N GLN A 53 13.01 -8.41 5.53
CA GLN A 53 12.42 -9.75 5.36
C GLN A 53 11.05 -9.86 6.03
N GLU A 54 10.83 -9.11 7.10
CA GLU A 54 9.55 -9.07 7.80
C GLU A 54 8.53 -8.21 7.05
N LEU A 55 7.30 -8.72 6.92
CA LEU A 55 6.21 -7.99 6.24
C LEU A 55 5.82 -6.72 6.99
N SER A 56 5.87 -6.73 8.32
CA SER A 56 5.64 -5.57 9.19
C SER A 56 6.56 -4.40 8.81
N GLU A 57 7.86 -4.63 8.80
CA GLU A 57 8.87 -3.64 8.41
C GLU A 57 8.66 -3.17 6.95
N PHE A 58 8.25 -4.08 6.06
CA PHE A 58 7.93 -3.71 4.68
C PHE A 58 6.71 -2.78 4.60
N TYR A 59 5.64 -3.07 5.35
CA TYR A 59 4.46 -2.22 5.43
C TYR A 59 4.78 -0.87 6.07
N GLU A 60 5.63 -0.84 7.10
CA GLU A 60 6.13 0.40 7.70
C GLU A 60 6.85 1.26 6.66
N GLN A 61 7.70 0.69 5.81
CA GLN A 61 8.37 1.43 4.73
C GLN A 61 7.36 1.97 3.70
N ILE A 62 6.36 1.18 3.32
CA ILE A 62 5.29 1.64 2.41
C ILE A 62 4.51 2.79 3.04
N LEU A 63 4.08 2.65 4.29
CA LEU A 63 3.35 3.68 5.03
C LEU A 63 4.18 4.94 5.20
N ALA A 64 5.45 4.81 5.61
CA ALA A 64 6.39 5.93 5.73
C ALA A 64 6.53 6.70 4.42
N LYS A 65 6.61 5.99 3.28
CA LYS A 65 6.65 6.61 1.96
C LYS A 65 5.35 7.37 1.65
N ILE A 66 4.20 6.76 1.92
CA ILE A 66 2.87 7.39 1.70
C ILE A 66 2.73 8.67 2.54
N ILE A 67 3.06 8.62 3.83
CA ILE A 67 2.83 9.74 4.76
C ILE A 67 3.92 10.80 4.75
N SER A 68 5.08 10.56 4.12
CA SER A 68 6.23 11.48 4.15
C SER A 68 5.93 12.89 3.63
N HIS A 69 4.88 13.03 2.81
CA HIS A 69 4.44 14.30 2.23
C HIS A 69 3.15 14.86 2.84
N PHE A 70 2.61 14.23 3.89
CA PHE A 70 1.28 14.55 4.43
C PHE A 70 1.35 15.45 5.66
N ASP A 71 0.40 16.38 5.76
CA ASP A 71 0.12 17.10 7.00
C ASP A 71 -0.66 16.20 7.98
N GLN A 72 -0.76 16.64 9.25
CA GLN A 72 -1.45 15.86 10.28
C GLN A 72 -2.91 15.54 9.93
N ARG A 73 -3.60 16.44 9.22
CA ARG A 73 -4.98 16.21 8.75
C ARG A 73 -5.04 15.07 7.74
N SER A 74 -4.13 15.06 6.77
CA SER A 74 -4.04 14.01 5.76
C SER A 74 -3.69 12.65 6.39
N ILE A 75 -2.79 12.64 7.39
CA ILE A 75 -2.48 11.43 8.17
C ILE A 75 -3.72 10.92 8.92
N SER A 76 -4.47 11.81 9.58
CA SER A 76 -5.71 11.44 10.29
C SER A 76 -6.79 10.88 9.35
N ARG A 77 -6.93 11.45 8.15
CA ARG A 77 -7.83 10.93 7.10
C ARG A 77 -7.39 9.55 6.60
N LEU A 78 -6.09 9.36 6.40
CA LEU A 78 -5.52 8.05 6.03
C LEU A 78 -5.81 7.00 7.11
N GLN A 79 -5.58 7.33 8.39
CA GLN A 79 -5.92 6.46 9.51
C GLN A 79 -7.41 6.12 9.55
N SER A 80 -8.28 7.09 9.25
CA SER A 80 -9.73 6.86 9.17
C SER A 80 -10.09 5.90 8.03
N ILE A 81 -9.51 6.06 6.84
CA ILE A 81 -9.70 5.14 5.70
C ILE A 81 -9.28 3.72 6.08
N MET A 82 -8.04 3.57 6.59
CA MET A 82 -7.50 2.27 6.98
C MET A 82 -8.33 1.63 8.10
N GLY A 83 -8.76 2.42 9.08
CA GLY A 83 -9.61 1.97 10.18
C GLY A 83 -10.97 1.44 9.70
N TRP A 84 -11.62 2.14 8.77
CA TRP A 84 -12.88 1.67 8.19
C TRP A 84 -12.70 0.37 7.41
N ILE A 85 -11.61 0.21 6.66
CA ILE A 85 -11.32 -1.04 5.92
C ILE A 85 -11.01 -2.18 6.89
N ALA A 86 -10.24 -1.92 7.96
CA ALA A 86 -9.81 -2.92 8.91
C ALA A 86 -10.92 -3.40 9.85
N PHE A 87 -11.75 -2.48 10.35
CA PHE A 87 -12.62 -2.71 11.51
C PHE A 87 -14.12 -2.60 11.22
N ALA A 88 -14.54 -2.29 9.99
CA ALA A 88 -15.96 -2.34 9.67
C ALA A 88 -16.55 -3.74 9.87
N LYS A 89 -17.78 -3.80 10.39
CA LYS A 89 -18.52 -5.06 10.63
C LYS A 89 -18.65 -5.94 9.37
N ARG A 90 -18.68 -5.31 8.20
CA ARG A 90 -18.61 -5.94 6.88
C ARG A 90 -17.79 -5.05 5.95
N PRO A 91 -17.26 -5.58 4.83
CA PRO A 91 -16.67 -4.75 3.78
C PRO A 91 -17.64 -3.65 3.35
N LEU A 92 -17.13 -2.42 3.29
CA LEU A 92 -17.87 -1.25 2.86
C LEU A 92 -17.66 -1.05 1.36
N ARG A 93 -18.74 -0.79 0.64
CA ARG A 93 -18.65 -0.35 -0.76
C ARG A 93 -18.03 1.05 -0.81
N LYS A 94 -17.38 1.37 -1.93
CA LYS A 94 -16.76 2.68 -2.19
C LYS A 94 -17.70 3.84 -1.87
N ALA A 95 -18.96 3.77 -2.26
CA ALA A 95 -19.95 4.79 -1.94
C ALA A 95 -20.20 4.93 -0.43
N GLU A 96 -20.32 3.81 0.29
CA GLU A 96 -20.54 3.79 1.75
C GLU A 96 -19.33 4.34 2.50
N LEU A 97 -18.13 3.96 2.08
CA LEU A 97 -16.87 4.46 2.66
C LEU A 97 -16.72 5.96 2.45
N ARG A 98 -17.05 6.48 1.25
CA ARG A 98 -17.07 7.92 0.97
C ARG A 98 -18.04 8.66 1.88
N SER A 99 -19.24 8.11 2.09
CA SER A 99 -20.20 8.67 3.04
C SER A 99 -19.63 8.67 4.45
N ALA A 100 -19.12 7.53 4.93
CA ALA A 100 -18.57 7.40 6.27
C ALA A 100 -17.44 8.42 6.55
N LEU A 101 -16.57 8.67 5.57
CA LEU A 101 -15.49 9.66 5.67
C LEU A 101 -15.99 11.10 5.69
N SER A 102 -17.05 11.43 4.95
CA SER A 102 -17.69 12.75 5.01
C SER A 102 -18.26 13.06 6.40
N PHE A 103 -18.73 12.04 7.13
CA PHE A 103 -19.27 12.22 8.48
C PHE A 103 -18.22 12.16 9.60
N SER A 104 -17.06 11.54 9.36
CA SER A 104 -16.01 11.43 10.39
C SER A 104 -15.13 12.69 10.51
N ASP A 105 -15.11 13.57 9.49
CA ASP A 105 -14.31 14.82 9.48
C ASP A 105 -15.09 16.02 10.08
N ILE A 106 -16.17 15.76 10.85
CA ILE A 106 -17.03 16.81 11.39
C ILE A 106 -16.34 17.49 12.59
N SER A 107 -15.57 18.53 12.31
CA SER A 107 -15.46 19.67 13.20
C SER A 107 -16.69 20.57 12.99
N ASP A 108 -17.80 20.24 13.65
CA ASP A 108 -19.01 21.02 13.94
C ASP A 108 -19.70 21.96 12.90
N THR A 109 -19.21 22.19 11.67
CA THR A 109 -19.78 23.24 10.79
C THR A 109 -19.66 23.03 9.27
N VAL A 110 -19.42 21.81 8.77
CA VAL A 110 -19.31 21.59 7.31
C VAL A 110 -20.61 21.05 6.72
N HIS A 111 -21.15 21.76 5.73
CA HIS A 111 -22.31 21.34 4.95
C HIS A 111 -22.06 19.95 4.32
N ILE A 112 -22.91 18.98 4.65
CA ILE A 112 -22.84 17.56 4.23
C ILE A 112 -23.36 17.38 2.79
N ASP A 113 -23.23 18.41 1.95
CA ASP A 113 -23.75 18.36 0.58
C ASP A 113 -22.78 17.65 -0.37
N GLU A 114 -21.53 17.38 0.06
CA GLU A 114 -20.50 16.73 -0.75
C GLU A 114 -19.92 15.45 -0.13
N LEU A 115 -19.94 14.38 -0.92
CA LEU A 115 -19.28 13.10 -0.58
C LEU A 115 -17.76 13.21 -0.71
N ALA A 116 -17.03 12.58 0.21
CA ALA A 116 -15.58 12.50 0.18
C ALA A 116 -15.09 12.07 -1.23
N PRO A 117 -14.11 12.77 -1.84
CA PRO A 117 -13.70 12.48 -3.20
C PRO A 117 -13.16 11.05 -3.39
N ALA A 118 -13.42 10.45 -4.56
CA ALA A 118 -12.97 9.08 -4.84
C ALA A 118 -11.44 8.93 -4.93
N TYR A 119 -10.70 10.02 -5.27
CA TYR A 119 -9.25 9.99 -5.35
C TYR A 119 -8.56 9.75 -3.99
N LEU A 120 -9.27 9.93 -2.87
CA LEU A 120 -8.71 9.71 -1.53
C LEU A 120 -8.16 8.29 -1.34
N PHE A 121 -8.73 7.32 -2.05
CA PHE A 121 -8.30 5.92 -1.96
C PHE A 121 -7.06 5.61 -2.79
N GLU A 122 -6.70 6.45 -3.78
CA GLU A 122 -5.57 6.22 -4.68
C GLU A 122 -4.24 6.16 -3.92
N MET A 123 -4.11 6.98 -2.88
CA MET A 123 -2.93 7.02 -2.00
C MET A 123 -2.75 5.72 -1.19
N CYS A 124 -3.85 4.98 -0.97
CA CYS A 124 -3.85 3.75 -0.18
C CYS A 124 -3.62 2.49 -1.03
N MET A 125 -3.70 2.60 -2.37
CA MET A 125 -3.62 1.47 -3.31
C MET A 125 -2.37 0.57 -3.16
N PRO A 126 -1.22 1.03 -2.65
CA PRO A 126 -0.12 0.11 -2.34
C PRO A 126 -0.46 -0.95 -1.28
N LEU A 127 -1.48 -0.70 -0.46
CA LEU A 127 -1.88 -1.54 0.68
C LEU A 127 -3.32 -2.06 0.57
N ILE A 128 -4.14 -1.45 -0.29
CA ILE A 128 -5.54 -1.85 -0.52
C ILE A 128 -5.81 -2.14 -2.00
N GLU A 129 -6.85 -2.92 -2.25
CA GLU A 129 -7.37 -3.21 -3.59
C GLU A 129 -8.88 -2.92 -3.65
N GLU A 130 -9.35 -2.44 -4.81
CA GLU A 130 -10.78 -2.34 -5.12
C GLU A 130 -11.25 -3.67 -5.74
N ARG A 131 -12.24 -4.30 -5.11
CA ARG A 131 -12.84 -5.55 -5.60
C ARG A 131 -13.92 -5.27 -6.64
N SER A 132 -14.33 -6.31 -7.37
CA SER A 132 -15.38 -6.23 -8.41
C SER A 132 -16.74 -5.76 -7.89
N ASP A 133 -17.02 -5.98 -6.60
CA ASP A 133 -18.23 -5.52 -5.92
C ASP A 133 -18.11 -4.08 -5.37
N THR A 134 -17.07 -3.36 -5.74
CA THR A 134 -16.72 -1.99 -5.32
C THR A 134 -16.30 -1.86 -3.86
N THR A 135 -16.03 -2.96 -3.16
CA THR A 135 -15.50 -2.90 -1.79
C THR A 135 -13.98 -2.74 -1.80
N TYR A 136 -13.46 -2.05 -0.78
CA TYR A 136 -12.01 -2.00 -0.54
C TYR A 136 -11.61 -3.05 0.48
N ALA A 137 -10.50 -3.72 0.23
CA ALA A 137 -9.87 -4.67 1.15
C ALA A 137 -8.36 -4.46 1.14
N PHE A 138 -7.67 -4.89 2.19
CA PHE A 138 -6.22 -4.97 2.14
C PHE A 138 -5.76 -5.99 1.10
N ILE A 139 -4.62 -5.71 0.46
CA ILE A 139 -3.98 -6.63 -0.51
C ILE A 139 -3.59 -7.98 0.10
N HIS A 140 -3.56 -8.06 1.43
CA HIS A 140 -3.37 -9.27 2.22
C HIS A 140 -3.83 -9.06 3.67
N ILE A 141 -4.16 -10.15 4.38
CA ILE A 141 -4.61 -10.10 5.79
C ILE A 141 -3.54 -9.54 6.73
N SER A 142 -2.25 -9.82 6.48
CA SER A 142 -1.12 -9.36 7.30
C SER A 142 -0.92 -7.84 7.32
N VAL A 143 -1.57 -7.09 6.42
CA VAL A 143 -1.56 -5.61 6.48
C VAL A 143 -2.38 -5.10 7.67
N LYS A 144 -3.37 -5.89 8.12
CA LYS A 144 -4.24 -5.56 9.24
C LYS A 144 -3.63 -5.94 10.60
N GLU A 145 -2.73 -6.92 10.61
CA GLU A 145 -2.06 -7.43 11.81
C GLU A 145 -1.05 -6.41 12.35
#